data_AF-A0A2R5EHR9-F1
#
_entry.id   AF-A0A2R5EHR9-F1
#
_cell.length_a   1.000
_cell.length_b   1.000
_cell.length_c   1.000
_cell.angle_alpha   90.00
_cell.angle_beta   90.00
_cell.angle_gamma   90.00
#
_symmetry.space_group_name_H-M   'P 1'
#
loop_
_entity.id
_entity.type
_entity.pdbx_description
1 polymer ?
#
loop_
_entity_poly.entity_id
_entity_poly.type
_entity_poly.pdbx_seq_one_letter_code
_entity_poly.pdbx_strand_id
1 'polypeptide(L)' 'MPGQRLDLVVADAVVVELKSQRALPEAVSAQVLSYLKATGLKRGLLINFGEPRLADGVKRFSL' A
#
# COMPACT_ATOMS: atom_id res chain seq x y z
N MET A 1 -13.11 5.29 5.19
CA MET A 1 -12.75 5.62 6.58
C MET A 1 -12.45 7.12 6.63
N PRO A 2 -13.05 7.89 7.55
CA PRO A 2 -12.82 9.34 7.59
C PRO A 2 -11.31 9.63 7.71
N GLY A 3 -10.75 10.40 6.79
CA GLY A 3 -9.36 10.88 6.86
C GLY A 3 -8.28 10.02 6.18
N GLN A 4 -8.60 8.87 5.59
CA GLN A 4 -7.62 8.09 4.81
C GLN A 4 -7.77 8.36 3.31
N ARG A 5 -6.68 8.83 2.68
CA ARG A 5 -6.59 9.07 1.24
C ARG A 5 -5.70 8.01 0.62
N LEU A 6 -6.22 7.33 -0.39
CA LEU A 6 -5.41 6.42 -1.20
C LEU A 6 -4.41 7.25 -2.01
N ASP A 7 -3.14 6.85 -2.01
CA ASP A 7 -2.11 7.56 -2.76
C ASP A 7 -2.32 7.41 -4.27
N LEU A 8 -2.46 6.17 -4.76
CA LEU A 8 -2.55 5.88 -6.18
C LEU A 8 -3.44 4.65 -6.48
N VAL A 9 -4.18 4.74 -7.58
CA VAL A 9 -4.74 3.58 -8.31
C VAL A 9 -4.10 3.57 -9.69
N VAL A 10 -3.51 2.45 -10.07
CA VAL A 10 -2.85 2.30 -11.39
C VAL A 10 -3.72 1.43 -12.28
N ALA A 11 -4.04 1.96 -13.46
CA ALA A 11 -4.78 1.27 -14.52
C ALA A 11 -6.08 0.61 -14.03
N ASP A 12 -6.77 1.24 -13.07
CA ASP A 12 -7.99 0.72 -12.42
C ASP A 12 -7.87 -0.73 -11.91
N ALA A 13 -6.65 -1.16 -11.58
CA ALA A 13 -6.35 -2.57 -11.30
C ALA A 13 -5.52 -2.79 -10.03
N VAL A 14 -4.65 -1.83 -9.68
CA VAL A 14 -3.71 -1.96 -8.56
C VAL A 14 -3.78 -0.76 -7.64
N VAL A 15 -4.01 -1.03 -6.35
CA VAL A 15 -3.87 -0.05 -5.26
C VAL A 15 -2.38 0.09 -4.92
N VAL A 16 -1.87 1.32 -4.87
CA VAL A 16 -0.48 1.58 -4.46
C VAL A 16 -0.48 2.57 -3.29
N GLU A 17 0.19 2.18 -2.22
CA GLU A 17 0.46 3.00 -1.04
C GLU A 17 1.97 3.28 -0.96
N LEU A 18 2.34 4.54 -0.74
CA LEU A 18 3.72 4.99 -0.66
C LEU A 18 4.07 5.41 0.76
N LYS A 19 5.27 5.02 1.23
CA LYS A 19 5.83 5.43 2.52
C LYS A 19 7.31 5.77 2.36
N SER A 20 7.84 6.52 3.32
CA SER A 20 9.27 6.80 3.45
C SER A 20 9.66 6.79 4.93
N GLN A 21 9.61 5.60 5.53
CA GLN A 21 9.81 5.40 6.97
C GLN A 21 10.87 4.31 7.20
N ARG A 22 11.74 4.51 8.21
CA ARG A 22 12.76 3.51 8.59
C ARG A 22 12.17 2.21 9.16
N ALA A 23 10.98 2.28 9.75
CA ALA A 23 10.25 1.12 10.24
C ALA A 23 8.78 1.27 9.84
N LEU A 24 8.23 0.25 9.20
CA LEU A 24 6.84 0.22 8.79
C LEU A 24 5.97 -0.33 9.94
N PRO A 25 4.99 0.43 10.46
CA PRO A 25 4.05 -0.12 11.42
C PRO A 25 3.13 -1.15 10.77
N GLU A 26 2.73 -2.19 11.51
CA GLU A 26 1.84 -3.25 11.00
C GLU A 26 0.51 -2.70 10.44
N ALA A 27 0.04 -1.58 11.01
CA ALA A 27 -1.18 -0.90 10.61
C ALA A 27 -1.21 -0.49 9.12
N VAL A 28 -0.05 -0.28 8.47
CA VAL A 28 0.02 0.06 7.03
C VAL A 28 -0.50 -1.09 6.18
N SER A 29 -0.26 -2.34 6.59
CA SER A 29 -0.79 -3.51 5.88
C SER A 29 -2.32 -3.57 5.95
N ALA A 30 -2.90 -3.25 7.12
CA ALA A 30 -4.35 -3.17 7.28
C ALA A 30 -4.97 -2.07 6.41
N GLN A 31 -4.29 -0.93 6.27
CA GLN A 31 -4.73 0.17 5.42
C GLN A 31 -4.83 -0.25 3.94
N VAL A 32 -3.81 -0.93 3.39
CA VAL A 32 -3.84 -1.44 2.00
C VAL A 32 -5.01 -2.40 1.81
N LEU A 33 -5.23 -3.33 2.74
CA LEU A 33 -6.35 -4.27 2.68
C LEU A 33 -7.71 -3.57 2.74
N SER A 34 -7.84 -2.51 3.53
CA SER A 34 -9.05 -1.68 3.58
C SER A 34 -9.32 -1.01 2.22
N TYR A 35 -8.29 -0.51 1.54
CA TYR A 35 -8.46 0.05 0.20
C TYR A 35 -8.84 -1.01 -0.84
N LEU A 36 -8.23 -2.19 -0.82
CA LEU A 36 -8.62 -3.29 -1.71
C LEU A 36 -10.10 -3.64 -1.54
N LYS A 37 -10.57 -3.77 -0.30
CA LYS A 37 -11.99 -4.01 -0.01
C LYS A 37 -12.90 -2.87 -0.48
N ALA A 38 -12.50 -1.62 -0.24
CA ALA A 38 -13.30 -0.45 -0.60
C ALA A 38 -13.38 -0.21 -2.11
N THR A 39 -12.32 -0.54 -2.84
CA THR A 39 -12.23 -0.36 -4.31
C THR A 39 -12.72 -1.59 -5.10
N GLY A 40 -12.85 -2.75 -4.45
CA GLY A 40 -13.14 -4.03 -5.11
C GLY A 40 -11.93 -4.62 -5.87
N LEU A 41 -10.76 -3.99 -5.78
CA LEU A 41 -9.54 -4.46 -6.42
C LEU A 41 -8.88 -5.58 -5.61
N LYS A 42 -8.15 -6.46 -6.31
CA LYS A 42 -7.53 -7.65 -5.70
C LYS A 42 -6.04 -7.52 -5.47
N ARG A 43 -5.38 -6.51 -6.06
CA ARG A 43 -3.92 -6.37 -6.07
C ARG A 43 -3.50 -5.07 -5.41
N GLY A 44 -2.59 -5.18 -4.44
CA GLY A 44 -2.03 -4.03 -3.73
C GLY A 44 -0.51 -4.05 -3.69
N LEU A 45 0.10 -2.87 -3.75
CA LEU A 45 1.52 -2.64 -3.53
C LEU A 45 1.71 -1.63 -2.41
N LEU A 46 2.53 -1.98 -1.43
CA LEU A 46 3.12 -1.02 -0.52
C LEU A 46 4.57 -0.83 -0.95
N ILE A 47 4.96 0.43 -1.19
CA ILE A 47 6.34 0.78 -1.55
C ILE A 47 6.88 1.71 -0.47
N ASN A 48 7.87 1.24 0.28
CA ASN A 48 8.57 2.04 1.28
C ASN A 48 9.94 2.48 0.77
N PHE A 49 10.12 3.78 0.58
CA PHE A 49 11.37 4.42 0.20
C PHE A 49 12.33 4.65 1.37
N GLY A 50 11.98 4.22 2.59
CA GLY A 50 12.84 4.30 3.76
C GLY A 50 13.95 3.24 3.82
N GLU A 51 13.93 2.25 2.92
CA GLU A 51 14.94 1.18 2.84
C GLU A 51 16.12 1.57 1.95
N PRO A 52 17.36 1.08 2.23
CA PRO A 52 18.54 1.33 1.40
C PRO A 52 18.39 0.84 -0.04
N ARG A 53 17.60 -0.22 -0.27
CA ARG A 53 17.27 -0.74 -1.59
C ARG A 53 15.76 -0.77 -1.74
N LEU A 54 15.25 -0.23 -2.84
CA LEU A 54 13.81 -0.15 -3.08
C LEU A 54 13.13 -1.53 -3.02
N ALA A 55 13.78 -2.57 -3.55
CA ALA A 55 13.24 -3.93 -3.55
C ALA A 55 12.93 -4.47 -2.14
N ASP A 56 13.70 -4.05 -1.14
CA ASP A 56 13.53 -4.48 0.25
C ASP A 56 12.35 -3.76 0.92
N GLY A 57 11.92 -2.61 0.37
CA GLY A 57 10.76 -1.84 0.81
C GLY A 57 9.45 -2.17 0.08
N VAL A 58 9.44 -3.13 -0.86
CA VAL A 58 8.24 -3.48 -1.63
C VAL A 58 7.51 -4.67 -0.99
N LYS A 59 6.23 -4.49 -0.67
CA LYS A 59 5.33 -5.55 -0.21
C LYS A 59 4.12 -5.68 -1.12
N ARG A 60 3.79 -6.92 -1.48
CA ARG A 60 2.65 -7.28 -2.35
C ARG A 60 1.50 -7.82 -1.52
N PHE A 61 0.28 -7.47 -1.91
CA PHE A 61 -0.95 -7.93 -1.30
C PHE A 61 -1.87 -8.57 -2.34
N SER A 62 -2.57 -9.62 -1.92
CA SER A 62 -3.63 -10.26 -2.68
C SER A 62 -4.84 -10.44 -1.77
N LEU A 63 -5.99 -9.95 -2.21
CA LEU A 63 -7.29 -10.18 -1.57
C LEU A 63 -8.09 -11.24 -2.34
#